data_AF-A0AA36JIG8-F1
#
_entry.id   AF-A0AA36JIG8-F1
#
_cell.length_a   1.000
_cell.length_b   1.000
_cell.length_c   1.000
_cell.angle_alpha   90.00
_cell.angle_beta   90.00
_cell.angle_gamma   90.00
#
_symmetry.space_group_name_H-M   'P 1'
#
loop_
_entity.id
_entity.type
_entity.pdbx_description
1 polymer ?
#
loop_
_entity_poly.entity_id
_entity_poly.type
_entity_poly.pdbx_seq_one_letter_code
_entity_poly.pdbx_strand_id
1 'polypeptide(L)'
;MMNQEFLAAELESFRMRYPFDEDANNYILNSSIEVQQEVLRDFKPKQEGEQDYSALIIGFTKRRRQSVKERQQNRFVPHHVPAHGLNDGGEQDAPLSPAELQAFRSRYPFDEDAYRYIASSLPHVQREIVRTFKPPREGEEDYSALIITFSKRCRNAVSSGASDPIAHASHGPSSLEYEAFRQRYPFDLDTHNYLQSSAPEVRRQVLQSFKPPREGEADYSALLISFCKKMRDQRVQPMQQMQPMHHMQQMQMQMQPMQMHQYANVAFQRPHEAQFVPWKGPQAAAVGHPWQPRGDDRVERALEAFRQRYPMDERAFDFLRAAQPWVRQEVLEKFSPQRQDTDYSALIISFAKKCRERESQMLAAKRPRVF
;
A
#
# COMPACT_ATOMS: atom_id res chain seq x y z
N MET A 1 5.09 3.95 37.08
CA MET A 1 4.39 2.65 37.17
C MET A 1 2.92 2.78 37.56
N MET A 2 2.51 3.75 38.40
CA MET A 2 1.10 3.91 38.80
C MET A 2 0.08 4.09 37.64
N ASN A 3 0.49 4.64 36.49
CA ASN A 3 -0.44 4.84 35.36
C ASN A 3 -0.94 3.53 34.74
N GLN A 4 -0.18 2.44 34.82
CA GLN A 4 -0.54 1.20 34.14
C GLN A 4 -1.61 0.41 34.89
N GLU A 5 -1.59 0.43 36.22
CA GLU A 5 -2.63 -0.21 37.05
C GLU A 5 -3.98 0.49 36.90
N PHE A 6 -3.98 1.83 36.86
CA PHE A 6 -5.21 2.60 36.65
C PHE A 6 -5.84 2.29 35.29
N LEU A 7 -5.03 2.22 34.23
CA LEU A 7 -5.48 1.87 32.89
C LEU A 7 -6.01 0.43 32.80
N ALA A 8 -5.44 -0.52 33.55
CA ALA A 8 -5.96 -1.88 33.60
C ALA A 8 -7.38 -1.92 34.19
N ALA A 9 -7.62 -1.16 35.27
CA ALA A 9 -8.95 -1.07 35.89
C ALA A 9 -9.97 -0.36 34.99
N GLU A 10 -9.56 0.69 34.28
CA GLU A 10 -10.42 1.37 33.29
C GLU A 10 -10.74 0.47 32.11
N LEU A 11 -9.78 -0.32 31.63
CA LEU A 11 -9.97 -1.25 30.52
C LEU A 11 -10.93 -2.40 30.90
N GLU A 12 -10.85 -2.91 32.13
CA GLU A 12 -11.79 -3.91 32.64
C GLU A 12 -13.22 -3.32 32.73
N SER A 13 -13.34 -2.10 33.25
CA SER A 13 -14.63 -1.37 33.29
C SER A 13 -15.18 -1.14 31.88
N PHE A 14 -14.30 -0.84 30.93
CA PHE A 14 -14.65 -0.66 29.52
C PHE A 14 -15.11 -1.96 28.86
N ARG A 15 -14.47 -3.10 29.16
CA ARG A 15 -14.87 -4.43 28.68
C ARG A 15 -16.22 -4.89 29.24
N MET A 16 -16.51 -4.55 30.49
CA MET A 16 -17.81 -4.79 31.10
C MET A 16 -18.92 -3.97 30.44
N ARG A 17 -18.62 -2.74 30.03
CA ARG A 17 -19.58 -1.85 29.35
C ARG A 17 -19.78 -2.23 27.87
N TYR A 18 -18.71 -2.60 27.19
CA TYR A 18 -18.72 -2.98 25.79
C TYR A 18 -18.08 -4.37 25.67
N PRO A 19 -18.86 -5.46 25.62
CA PRO A 19 -18.31 -6.79 25.47
C PRO A 19 -17.53 -6.94 24.14
N PHE A 20 -16.26 -7.37 24.24
CA PHE A 20 -15.41 -7.70 23.10
C PHE A 20 -14.51 -8.90 23.42
N ASP A 21 -14.00 -9.53 22.37
CA ASP A 21 -13.16 -10.71 22.42
C ASP A 21 -11.72 -10.42 22.89
N GLU A 22 -10.97 -11.49 23.12
CA GLU A 22 -9.59 -11.38 23.60
C GLU A 22 -8.65 -10.77 22.56
N ASP A 23 -8.96 -10.91 21.27
CA ASP A 23 -8.16 -10.34 20.19
C ASP A 23 -8.24 -8.81 20.17
N ALA A 24 -9.43 -8.25 20.35
CA ALA A 24 -9.64 -6.81 20.50
C ALA A 24 -8.97 -6.29 21.78
N ASN A 25 -9.05 -7.03 22.89
CA ASN A 25 -8.36 -6.71 24.14
C ASN A 25 -6.85 -6.61 23.95
N ASN A 26 -6.25 -7.67 23.40
CA ASN A 26 -4.83 -7.72 23.06
C ASN A 26 -4.43 -6.60 22.11
N TYR A 27 -5.30 -6.22 21.18
CA TYR A 27 -5.03 -5.13 20.24
C TYR A 27 -4.94 -3.75 20.94
N ILE A 28 -5.79 -3.49 21.93
CA ILE A 28 -5.72 -2.28 22.76
C ILE A 28 -4.45 -2.31 23.63
N LEU A 29 -4.20 -3.42 24.34
CA LEU A 29 -3.04 -3.55 25.24
C LEU A 29 -1.71 -3.39 24.51
N ASN A 30 -1.61 -3.87 23.27
CA ASN A 30 -0.42 -3.70 22.43
C ASN A 30 -0.31 -2.33 21.74
N SER A 31 -1.27 -1.42 21.97
CA SER A 31 -1.22 -0.04 21.47
C SER A 31 -0.50 0.88 22.47
N SER A 32 -0.03 2.05 22.02
CA SER A 32 0.62 3.02 22.91
C SER A 32 -0.35 3.54 23.97
N ILE A 33 0.19 4.00 25.11
CA ILE A 33 -0.59 4.50 26.23
C ILE A 33 -1.57 5.63 25.83
N GLU A 34 -1.12 6.52 24.94
CA GLU A 34 -1.93 7.62 24.40
C GLU A 34 -3.12 7.09 23.60
N VAL A 35 -2.91 6.03 22.81
CA VAL A 35 -3.98 5.40 22.04
C VAL A 35 -4.97 4.70 22.97
N GLN A 36 -4.48 3.98 23.99
CA GLN A 36 -5.34 3.32 24.96
C GLN A 36 -6.27 4.33 25.65
N GLN A 37 -5.73 5.44 26.14
CA GLN A 37 -6.50 6.52 26.76
C GLN A 37 -7.52 7.14 25.79
N GLU A 38 -7.15 7.37 24.53
CA GLU A 38 -8.08 7.90 23.52
C GLU A 38 -9.20 6.90 23.19
N VAL A 39 -8.93 5.60 23.21
CA VAL A 39 -9.96 4.56 23.04
C VAL A 39 -10.93 4.57 24.22
N LEU A 40 -10.42 4.52 25.45
CA LEU A 40 -11.24 4.51 26.66
C LEU A 40 -12.11 5.76 26.80
N ARG A 41 -11.59 6.92 26.39
CA ARG A 41 -12.29 8.22 26.49
C ARG A 41 -13.27 8.49 25.35
N ASP A 42 -12.86 8.20 24.11
CA ASP A 42 -13.56 8.72 22.92
C ASP A 42 -14.40 7.66 22.20
N PHE A 43 -14.31 6.38 22.56
CA PHE A 43 -15.11 5.34 21.92
C PHE A 43 -16.59 5.46 22.32
N LYS A 44 -17.43 5.72 21.32
CA LYS A 44 -18.89 5.77 21.44
C LYS A 44 -19.49 5.02 20.24
N PRO A 45 -20.01 3.79 20.44
CA PRO A 45 -20.64 3.05 19.35
C PRO A 45 -21.92 3.77 18.89
N LYS A 46 -22.32 3.55 17.64
CA LYS A 46 -23.53 4.18 17.08
C LYS A 46 -24.82 3.63 17.72
N GLN A 47 -24.79 2.37 18.12
CA GLN A 47 -25.87 1.68 18.82
C GLN A 47 -25.27 0.98 20.03
N GLU A 48 -25.85 1.22 21.21
CA GLU A 48 -25.52 0.48 22.43
C GLU A 48 -26.42 -0.78 22.50
N GLY A 49 -25.91 -1.84 23.13
CA GLY A 49 -26.57 -3.15 23.22
C GLY A 49 -26.20 -4.19 22.14
N GLU A 50 -25.22 -3.92 21.27
CA GLU A 50 -24.68 -4.94 20.36
C GLU A 50 -23.99 -6.07 21.16
N GLN A 51 -24.09 -7.32 20.67
CA GLN A 51 -23.52 -8.49 21.37
C GLN A 51 -21.99 -8.57 21.24
N ASP A 52 -21.41 -7.94 20.22
CA ASP A 52 -19.98 -8.01 19.94
C ASP A 52 -19.45 -6.68 19.39
N TYR A 53 -18.65 -5.96 20.20
CA TYR A 53 -18.01 -4.71 19.81
C TYR A 53 -16.60 -4.89 19.23
N SER A 54 -16.10 -6.12 19.10
CA SER A 54 -14.70 -6.40 18.80
C SER A 54 -14.23 -5.72 17.51
N ALA A 55 -15.01 -5.86 16.42
CA ALA A 55 -14.69 -5.24 15.14
C ALA A 55 -14.73 -3.69 15.19
N LEU A 56 -15.71 -3.13 15.91
CA LEU A 56 -15.87 -1.67 16.06
C LEU A 56 -14.70 -1.06 16.83
N ILE A 57 -14.32 -1.71 17.93
CA ILE A 57 -13.21 -1.31 18.79
C ILE A 57 -11.88 -1.43 18.05
N ILE A 58 -11.60 -2.56 17.38
CA ILE A 58 -10.39 -2.72 16.57
C ILE A 58 -10.33 -1.63 15.49
N GLY A 59 -11.44 -1.38 14.80
CA GLY A 59 -11.53 -0.32 13.79
C GLY A 59 -11.25 1.08 14.35
N PHE A 60 -11.77 1.38 15.54
CA PHE A 60 -11.53 2.66 16.22
C PHE A 60 -10.08 2.79 16.70
N THR A 61 -9.54 1.78 17.36
CA THR A 61 -8.14 1.73 17.82
C THR A 61 -7.17 1.90 16.65
N LYS A 62 -7.43 1.27 15.49
CA LYS A 62 -6.64 1.47 14.25
C LYS A 62 -6.61 2.93 13.81
N ARG A 63 -7.77 3.61 13.79
CA ARG A 63 -7.85 5.04 13.43
C ARG A 63 -7.08 5.92 14.41
N ARG A 64 -7.15 5.62 15.71
CA ARG A 64 -6.43 6.36 16.76
C ARG A 64 -4.91 6.19 16.65
N ARG A 65 -4.43 4.96 16.40
CA ARG A 65 -2.99 4.70 16.13
C ARG A 65 -2.47 5.53 14.95
N GLN A 66 -3.25 5.60 13.86
CA GLN A 66 -2.89 6.39 12.69
C GLN A 66 -2.81 7.90 13.02
N SER A 67 -3.81 8.43 13.75
CA SER A 67 -3.82 9.83 14.17
C SER A 67 -2.66 10.21 15.11
N VAL A 68 -2.30 9.34 16.06
CA VAL A 68 -1.12 9.56 16.93
C VAL A 68 0.16 9.53 16.11
N LYS A 69 0.30 8.60 15.16
CA LYS A 69 1.46 8.53 14.26
C LYS A 69 1.62 9.80 13.42
N GLU A 70 0.53 10.34 12.88
CA GLU A 70 0.54 11.60 12.14
C GLU A 70 0.95 12.78 13.02
N ARG A 71 0.47 12.85 14.27
CA ARG A 71 0.89 13.87 15.24
C ARG A 71 2.38 13.77 15.59
N GLN A 72 2.88 12.56 15.84
CA GLN A 72 4.29 12.33 16.17
C GLN A 72 5.21 12.66 14.98
N GLN A 73 4.80 12.30 13.76
CA GLN A 73 5.53 12.64 12.55
C GLN A 73 5.58 14.17 12.33
N ASN A 74 4.51 14.88 12.66
CA ASN A 74 4.46 16.34 12.57
C ASN A 74 5.21 17.06 13.71
N ARG A 75 5.55 16.35 14.80
CA ARG A 75 6.25 16.90 15.97
C ARG A 75 7.77 16.98 15.78
N PHE A 76 8.31 16.28 14.79
CA PHE A 76 9.74 16.13 14.55
C PHE A 76 10.31 17.04 13.47
N VAL A 77 9.58 18.06 13.01
CA VAL A 77 10.21 19.14 12.23
C VAL A 77 10.97 20.00 13.24
N PRO A 78 12.31 19.87 13.36
CA PRO A 78 13.06 20.78 14.21
C PRO A 78 12.85 22.15 13.58
N HIS A 79 12.44 23.14 14.35
CA HIS A 79 12.64 24.53 13.98
C HIS A 79 14.16 24.77 13.91
N HIS A 80 14.80 24.29 12.85
CA HIS A 80 16.10 24.75 12.43
C HIS A 80 15.86 26.16 11.91
N VAL A 81 15.96 27.12 12.83
CA VAL A 81 16.21 28.52 12.48
C VAL A 81 17.54 28.50 11.71
N PRO A 82 17.54 28.74 10.38
CA PRO A 82 18.79 28.80 9.65
C PRO A 82 19.51 30.05 10.13
N ALA A 83 20.53 29.87 10.95
CA ALA A 83 21.48 30.92 11.30
C ALA A 83 22.39 31.15 10.09
N HIS A 84 21.84 31.72 9.03
CA HIS A 84 22.63 32.18 7.89
C HIS A 84 22.15 33.56 7.44
N GLY A 85 23.08 34.52 7.54
CA GLY A 85 23.22 35.57 6.54
C GLY A 85 22.34 36.79 6.77
N LEU A 86 22.84 37.70 7.59
CA LEU A 86 22.49 39.11 7.57
C LEU A 86 22.67 39.65 6.14
N ASN A 87 21.58 39.95 5.42
CA ASN A 87 21.35 41.23 4.73
C ASN A 87 20.17 41.12 3.76
N ASP A 88 19.20 42.03 3.98
CA ASP A 88 18.29 42.60 2.96
C ASP A 88 17.03 41.79 2.57
N GLY A 89 16.03 41.70 3.48
CA GLY A 89 14.71 41.15 3.14
C GLY A 89 13.66 40.99 4.26
N GLY A 90 13.76 41.74 5.37
CA GLY A 90 13.02 41.50 6.63
C GLY A 90 11.50 41.69 6.64
N GLU A 91 10.86 41.98 5.50
CA GLU A 91 9.40 42.19 5.44
C GLU A 91 8.61 40.92 5.10
N GLN A 92 9.28 39.85 4.66
CA GLN A 92 8.55 38.65 4.25
C GLN A 92 8.07 37.81 5.43
N ASP A 93 8.69 37.82 6.61
CA ASP A 93 8.24 36.94 7.71
C ASP A 93 7.23 37.56 8.68
N ALA A 94 6.73 38.77 8.39
CA ALA A 94 5.65 39.34 9.19
C ALA A 94 4.35 38.53 9.01
N PRO A 95 3.64 38.17 10.11
CA PRO A 95 2.31 37.57 10.02
C PRO A 95 1.36 38.53 9.27
N LEU A 96 0.37 37.97 8.56
CA LEU A 96 -0.65 38.79 7.89
C LEU A 96 -1.35 39.69 8.91
N SER A 97 -1.65 40.92 8.51
CA SER A 97 -2.39 41.83 9.36
C SER A 97 -3.81 41.29 9.59
N PRO A 98 -4.43 41.54 10.78
CA PRO A 98 -5.82 41.15 11.02
C PRO A 98 -6.80 41.71 9.97
N ALA A 99 -6.50 42.88 9.41
CA ALA A 99 -7.30 43.50 8.35
C ALA A 99 -7.30 42.68 7.05
N GLU A 100 -6.16 42.10 6.66
CA GLU A 100 -6.05 41.24 5.48
C GLU A 100 -6.82 39.93 5.66
N LEU A 101 -6.71 39.29 6.83
CA LEU A 101 -7.49 38.09 7.14
C LEU A 101 -8.99 38.39 7.20
N GLN A 102 -9.39 39.56 7.71
CA GLN A 102 -10.80 39.99 7.71
C GLN A 102 -11.31 40.28 6.29
N ALA A 103 -10.50 40.88 5.43
CA ALA A 103 -10.83 41.07 4.02
C ALA A 103 -11.00 39.71 3.30
N PHE A 104 -10.12 38.76 3.59
CA PHE A 104 -10.21 37.40 3.07
C PHE A 104 -11.50 36.69 3.54
N ARG A 105 -11.87 36.82 4.83
CA ARG A 105 -13.12 36.29 5.39
C ARG A 105 -14.37 36.96 4.83
N SER A 106 -14.29 38.23 4.49
CA SER A 106 -15.40 38.97 3.87
C SER A 106 -15.64 38.51 2.43
N ARG A 107 -14.59 38.11 1.72
CA ARG A 107 -14.66 37.56 0.35
C ARG A 107 -15.10 36.10 0.33
N TYR A 108 -14.59 35.30 1.26
CA TYR A 108 -14.91 33.89 1.42
C TYR A 108 -15.39 33.68 2.85
N PRO A 109 -16.71 33.66 3.11
CA PRO A 109 -17.22 33.44 4.47
C PRO A 109 -16.75 32.09 5.03
N PHE A 110 -16.16 32.09 6.23
CA PHE A 110 -15.79 30.89 6.98
C PHE A 110 -15.92 31.11 8.48
N ASP A 111 -15.99 30.01 9.23
CA ASP A 111 -16.19 29.96 10.66
C ASP A 111 -14.95 30.40 11.46
N GLU A 112 -15.13 30.49 12.78
CA GLU A 112 -14.06 30.92 13.68
C GLU A 112 -12.93 29.89 13.79
N ASP A 113 -13.21 28.61 13.56
CA ASP A 113 -12.23 27.54 13.65
C ASP A 113 -11.27 27.57 12.46
N ALA A 114 -11.77 27.79 11.24
CA ALA A 114 -10.97 28.04 10.06
C ALA A 114 -10.13 29.31 10.20
N TYR A 115 -10.69 30.38 10.79
CA TYR A 115 -9.94 31.61 11.10
C TYR A 115 -8.76 31.34 12.02
N ARG A 116 -9.00 30.69 13.17
CA ARG A 116 -7.94 30.30 14.12
C ARG A 116 -6.91 29.38 13.48
N TYR A 117 -7.33 28.50 12.57
CA TYR A 117 -6.43 27.61 11.85
C TYR A 117 -5.47 28.36 10.92
N ILE A 118 -5.95 29.37 10.19
CA ILE A 118 -5.09 30.24 9.36
C ILE A 118 -4.19 31.09 10.26
N ALA A 119 -4.76 31.78 11.25
CA ALA A 119 -4.02 32.69 12.13
C ALA A 119 -2.89 32.00 12.91
N SER A 120 -3.05 30.71 13.25
CA SER A 120 -2.02 29.90 13.91
C SER A 120 -1.01 29.25 12.94
N SER A 121 -1.18 29.41 11.62
CA SER A 121 -0.23 28.93 10.61
C SER A 121 0.96 29.88 10.45
N LEU A 122 2.07 29.40 9.87
CA LEU A 122 3.27 30.22 9.66
C LEU A 122 3.00 31.43 8.73
N PRO A 123 3.65 32.59 8.92
CA PRO A 123 3.39 33.80 8.14
C PRO A 123 3.39 33.63 6.61
N HIS A 124 4.33 32.86 6.05
CA HIS A 124 4.36 32.58 4.62
C HIS A 124 3.22 31.65 4.18
N VAL A 125 2.78 30.71 5.03
CA VAL A 125 1.60 29.87 4.75
C VAL A 125 0.34 30.72 4.72
N GLN A 126 0.19 31.66 5.66
CA GLN A 126 -0.95 32.57 5.68
C GLN A 126 -1.04 33.38 4.37
N ARG A 127 0.08 33.99 3.96
CA ARG A 127 0.18 34.74 2.70
C ARG A 127 -0.12 33.87 1.48
N GLU A 128 0.41 32.65 1.45
CA GLU A 128 0.14 31.69 0.37
C GLU A 128 -1.36 31.37 0.29
N ILE A 129 -2.01 31.11 1.43
CA ILE A 129 -3.47 30.88 1.48
C ILE A 129 -4.23 32.06 0.90
N VAL A 130 -3.99 33.28 1.40
CA VAL A 130 -4.72 34.47 0.96
C VAL A 130 -4.46 34.78 -0.53
N ARG A 131 -3.26 34.48 -1.04
CA ARG A 131 -2.86 34.76 -2.43
C ARG A 131 -3.37 33.73 -3.42
N THR A 132 -3.31 32.44 -3.10
CA THR A 132 -3.51 31.35 -4.08
C THR A 132 -4.79 30.56 -3.89
N PHE A 133 -5.54 30.79 -2.81
CA PHE A 133 -6.84 30.17 -2.63
C PHE A 133 -7.85 30.63 -3.69
N LYS A 134 -8.36 29.66 -4.44
CA LYS A 134 -9.42 29.83 -5.45
C LYS A 134 -10.39 28.66 -5.30
N PRO A 135 -11.59 28.86 -4.72
CA PRO A 135 -12.53 27.77 -4.57
C PRO A 135 -13.05 27.31 -5.94
N PRO A 136 -13.52 26.04 -6.07
CA PRO A 136 -14.09 25.54 -7.32
C PRO A 136 -15.31 26.35 -7.79
N ARG A 137 -16.07 26.92 -6.83
CA ARG A 137 -17.24 27.74 -7.07
C ARG A 137 -17.24 28.94 -6.10
N GLU A 138 -17.45 30.13 -6.64
CA GLU A 138 -17.63 31.35 -5.85
C GLU A 138 -19.11 31.56 -5.50
N GLY A 139 -19.38 32.19 -4.35
CA GLY A 139 -20.74 32.47 -3.84
C GLY A 139 -21.33 31.41 -2.90
N GLU A 140 -20.51 30.54 -2.31
CA GLU A 140 -20.94 29.62 -1.24
C GLU A 140 -21.03 30.36 0.10
N GLU A 141 -21.97 29.96 0.96
CA GLU A 141 -22.17 30.59 2.28
C GLU A 141 -21.11 30.15 3.31
N ASP A 142 -20.43 29.03 3.08
CA ASP A 142 -19.42 28.48 4.00
C ASP A 142 -18.25 27.82 3.26
N TYR A 143 -17.07 28.41 3.38
CA TYR A 143 -15.80 27.93 2.83
C TYR A 143 -14.90 27.22 3.85
N SER A 144 -15.37 27.01 5.08
CA SER A 144 -14.54 26.57 6.21
C SER A 144 -13.77 25.26 5.91
N ALA A 145 -14.46 24.25 5.39
CA ALA A 145 -13.86 22.96 5.06
C ALA A 145 -12.83 23.06 3.91
N LEU A 146 -13.14 23.84 2.87
CA LEU A 146 -12.26 24.04 1.72
C LEU A 146 -10.99 24.78 2.13
N ILE A 147 -11.12 25.84 2.94
CA ILE A 147 -10.00 26.63 3.45
C ILE A 147 -9.12 25.77 4.35
N ILE A 148 -9.67 25.06 5.33
CA ILE A 148 -8.88 24.17 6.21
C ILE A 148 -8.11 23.13 5.38
N THR A 149 -8.75 22.55 4.37
CA THR A 149 -8.12 21.55 3.49
C THR A 149 -6.98 22.17 2.68
N PHE A 150 -7.18 23.38 2.15
CA PHE A 150 -6.16 24.12 1.43
C PHE A 150 -4.99 24.54 2.34
N SER A 151 -5.28 25.08 3.52
CA SER A 151 -4.28 25.46 4.52
C SER A 151 -3.42 24.27 4.95
N LYS A 152 -4.02 23.09 5.16
CA LYS A 152 -3.27 21.85 5.42
C LYS A 152 -2.30 21.52 4.29
N ARG A 153 -2.75 21.65 3.04
CA ARG A 153 -1.90 21.43 1.86
C ARG A 153 -0.73 22.41 1.81
N CYS A 154 -0.96 23.69 2.07
CA CYS A 154 0.10 24.71 2.13
C CYS A 154 1.11 24.41 3.24
N ARG A 155 0.66 24.04 4.44
CA ARG A 155 1.54 23.63 5.55
C ARG A 155 2.39 22.42 5.17
N ASN A 156 1.79 21.41 4.56
CA ASN A 156 2.50 20.20 4.13
C ASN A 156 3.55 20.50 3.06
N ALA A 157 3.27 21.42 2.14
CA ALA A 157 4.22 21.84 1.11
C ALA A 157 5.49 22.49 1.72
N VAL A 158 5.30 23.35 2.73
CA VAL A 158 6.40 23.97 3.48
C VAL A 158 7.18 22.94 4.29
N SER A 159 6.49 22.08 5.04
CA SER A 159 7.14 21.03 5.84
C SER A 159 7.92 20.02 4.99
N SER A 160 7.53 19.87 3.71
CA SER A 160 8.24 19.01 2.77
C SER A 160 9.50 19.65 2.17
N GLY A 161 9.87 20.86 2.61
CA GLY A 161 11.09 21.54 2.15
C GLY A 161 11.09 21.92 0.67
N ALA A 162 9.90 22.06 0.06
CA ALA A 162 9.76 22.28 -1.38
C ALA A 162 9.87 23.75 -1.81
N SER A 163 10.41 24.63 -0.97
CA SER A 163 10.59 26.06 -1.25
C SER A 163 12.05 26.38 -1.59
N ASP A 164 12.53 25.85 -2.71
CA ASP A 164 13.72 26.38 -3.40
C ASP A 164 13.26 26.95 -4.75
N PRO A 165 13.53 28.23 -5.07
CA PRO A 165 12.96 28.92 -6.23
C PRO A 165 13.61 28.57 -7.58
N ILE A 166 14.45 27.53 -7.66
CA ILE A 166 15.15 27.13 -8.91
C ILE A 166 14.85 25.67 -9.33
N ALA A 167 14.10 24.90 -8.53
CA ALA A 167 13.82 23.50 -8.87
C ALA A 167 12.41 23.31 -9.47
N HIS A 168 12.29 23.57 -10.78
CA HIS A 168 11.11 23.26 -11.62
C HIS A 168 10.70 21.76 -11.67
N ALA A 169 11.29 20.87 -10.87
CA ALA A 169 11.12 19.42 -10.99
C ALA A 169 10.13 18.78 -10.01
N SER A 170 9.65 19.50 -8.98
CA SER A 170 8.80 18.91 -7.93
C SER A 170 7.35 19.38 -7.93
N HIS A 171 6.96 20.30 -8.83
CA HIS A 171 5.54 20.56 -9.02
C HIS A 171 4.88 19.27 -9.54
N GLY A 172 3.73 18.94 -8.98
CA GLY A 172 2.85 17.96 -9.59
C GLY A 172 2.59 18.37 -11.05
N PRO A 173 2.18 17.42 -11.90
CA PRO A 173 1.82 17.74 -13.27
C PRO A 173 0.85 18.92 -13.29
N SER A 174 1.11 19.88 -14.18
CA SER A 174 0.30 21.10 -14.22
C SER A 174 -1.17 20.74 -14.51
N SER A 175 -2.12 21.54 -14.03
CA SER A 175 -3.54 21.29 -14.32
C SER A 175 -3.82 21.20 -15.82
N LEU A 176 -3.05 21.93 -16.63
CA LEU A 176 -3.14 21.93 -18.09
C LEU A 176 -2.59 20.63 -18.70
N GLU A 177 -1.48 20.11 -18.18
CA GLU A 177 -0.93 18.80 -18.59
C GLU A 177 -1.91 17.67 -18.27
N TYR A 178 -2.56 17.74 -17.10
CA TYR A 178 -3.58 16.78 -16.70
C TYR A 178 -4.80 16.81 -17.63
N GLU A 179 -5.28 18.00 -17.99
CA GLU A 179 -6.44 18.16 -18.88
C GLU A 179 -6.11 17.68 -20.30
N ALA A 180 -4.93 18.02 -20.83
CA ALA A 180 -4.45 17.52 -22.12
C ALA A 180 -4.35 15.99 -22.14
N PHE A 181 -3.90 15.38 -21.04
CA PHE A 181 -3.84 13.93 -20.90
C PHE A 181 -5.24 13.30 -20.94
N ARG A 182 -6.23 13.88 -20.27
CA ARG A 182 -7.62 13.40 -20.26
C ARG A 182 -8.28 13.53 -21.63
N GLN A 183 -7.96 14.58 -22.39
CA GLN A 183 -8.43 14.73 -23.76
C GLN A 183 -7.82 13.68 -24.69
N ARG A 184 -6.53 13.37 -24.52
CA ARG A 184 -5.83 12.37 -25.33
C ARG A 184 -6.25 10.94 -25.00
N TYR A 185 -6.50 10.66 -23.72
CA TYR A 185 -6.89 9.35 -23.22
C TYR A 185 -8.18 9.50 -22.42
N PRO A 186 -9.36 9.34 -23.04
CA PRO A 186 -10.63 9.37 -22.31
C PRO A 186 -10.71 8.22 -21.29
N PHE A 187 -11.12 8.54 -20.07
CA PHE A 187 -11.37 7.58 -18.99
C PHE A 187 -12.51 8.08 -18.10
N ASP A 188 -13.09 7.17 -17.33
CA ASP A 188 -14.23 7.43 -16.46
C ASP A 188 -13.89 8.27 -15.22
N LEU A 189 -14.95 8.71 -14.52
CA LEU A 189 -14.80 9.54 -13.32
C LEU A 189 -14.14 8.77 -12.16
N ASP A 190 -14.32 7.46 -12.09
CA ASP A 190 -13.73 6.64 -11.03
C ASP A 190 -12.21 6.53 -11.19
N THR A 191 -11.73 6.35 -12.43
CA THR A 191 -10.30 6.38 -12.77
C THR A 191 -9.71 7.77 -12.52
N HIS A 192 -10.45 8.84 -12.83
CA HIS A 192 -10.06 10.20 -12.47
C HIS A 192 -9.82 10.34 -10.96
N ASN A 193 -10.80 9.97 -10.15
CA ASN A 193 -10.73 10.02 -8.70
C ASN A 193 -9.57 9.16 -8.17
N TYR A 194 -9.37 7.96 -8.73
CA TYR A 194 -8.29 7.06 -8.36
C TYR A 194 -6.90 7.68 -8.65
N LEU A 195 -6.73 8.30 -9.81
CA LEU A 195 -5.47 8.96 -10.20
C LEU A 195 -5.20 10.22 -9.35
N GLN A 196 -6.24 10.99 -9.01
CA GLN A 196 -6.16 12.16 -8.12
C GLN A 196 -5.88 11.78 -6.66
N SER A 197 -6.34 10.63 -6.19
CA SER A 197 -6.00 10.09 -4.86
C SER A 197 -4.60 9.46 -4.79
N SER A 198 -3.99 9.16 -5.95
CA SER A 198 -2.66 8.56 -6.00
C SER A 198 -1.56 9.58 -5.67
N ALA A 199 -0.45 9.07 -5.12
CA ALA A 199 0.70 9.89 -4.74
C ALA A 199 1.16 10.79 -5.91
N PRO A 200 1.61 12.04 -5.64
CA PRO A 200 1.94 13.00 -6.69
C PRO A 200 2.93 12.47 -7.73
N GLU A 201 3.91 11.68 -7.31
CA GLU A 201 4.91 11.15 -8.23
C GLU A 201 4.39 9.99 -9.07
N VAL A 202 3.49 9.14 -8.52
CA VAL A 202 2.81 8.10 -9.31
C VAL A 202 1.98 8.78 -10.39
N ARG A 203 1.25 9.84 -10.04
CA ARG A 203 0.47 10.62 -11.00
C ARG A 203 1.35 11.22 -12.08
N ARG A 204 2.46 11.87 -11.71
CA ARG A 204 3.43 12.43 -12.67
C ARG A 204 3.95 11.34 -13.61
N GLN A 205 4.34 10.20 -13.07
CA GLN A 205 4.88 9.10 -13.87
C GLN A 205 3.84 8.47 -14.79
N VAL A 206 2.57 8.40 -14.37
CA VAL A 206 1.45 8.01 -15.22
C VAL A 206 1.31 8.98 -16.38
N LEU A 207 1.23 10.28 -16.12
CA LEU A 207 1.03 11.28 -17.18
C LEU A 207 2.21 11.33 -18.17
N GLN A 208 3.44 11.07 -17.70
CA GLN A 208 4.64 11.09 -18.55
C GLN A 208 4.89 9.78 -19.30
N SER A 209 4.62 8.64 -18.67
CA SER A 209 5.08 7.32 -19.16
C SER A 209 3.96 6.41 -19.65
N PHE A 210 2.69 6.78 -19.45
CA PHE A 210 1.59 5.97 -19.93
C PHE A 210 1.54 5.98 -21.45
N LYS A 211 1.73 4.79 -22.03
CA LYS A 211 1.63 4.51 -23.47
C LYS A 211 0.77 3.26 -23.63
N PRO A 212 -0.52 3.41 -23.99
CA PRO A 212 -1.37 2.24 -24.17
C PRO A 212 -0.89 1.41 -25.37
N PRO A 213 -1.17 0.09 -25.41
CA PRO A 213 -0.77 -0.77 -26.52
C PRO A 213 -1.37 -0.33 -27.87
N ARG A 214 -2.53 0.32 -27.84
CA ARG A 214 -3.23 0.85 -29.00
C ARG A 214 -3.83 2.22 -28.67
N GLU A 215 -3.56 3.22 -29.52
CA GLU A 215 -4.18 4.54 -29.42
C GLU A 215 -5.53 4.56 -30.19
N GLY A 216 -6.48 5.37 -29.72
CA GLY A 216 -7.84 5.49 -30.29
C GLY A 216 -8.90 4.55 -29.69
N GLU A 217 -8.66 3.95 -28.52
CA GLU A 217 -9.67 3.20 -27.79
C GLU A 217 -10.65 4.16 -27.08
N ALA A 218 -11.92 3.76 -26.97
CA ALA A 218 -12.96 4.61 -26.38
C ALA A 218 -12.83 4.76 -24.84
N ASP A 219 -12.15 3.83 -24.18
CA ASP A 219 -12.01 3.80 -22.73
C ASP A 219 -10.64 3.27 -22.27
N TYR A 220 -9.85 4.15 -21.65
CA TYR A 220 -8.53 3.82 -21.10
C TYR A 220 -8.54 3.49 -19.60
N SER A 221 -9.71 3.46 -18.95
CA SER A 221 -9.88 3.35 -17.49
C SER A 221 -9.14 2.14 -16.90
N ALA A 222 -9.39 0.94 -17.41
CA ALA A 222 -8.77 -0.29 -16.91
C ALA A 222 -7.25 -0.32 -17.09
N LEU A 223 -6.75 0.22 -18.22
CA LEU A 223 -5.32 0.29 -18.52
C LEU A 223 -4.62 1.28 -17.58
N LEU A 224 -5.23 2.44 -17.33
CA LEU A 224 -4.70 3.45 -16.42
C LEU A 224 -4.65 2.97 -14.98
N ILE A 225 -5.72 2.33 -14.47
CA ILE A 225 -5.74 1.75 -13.12
C ILE A 225 -4.64 0.70 -12.98
N SER A 226 -4.49 -0.18 -13.98
CA SER A 226 -3.46 -1.22 -13.98
C SER A 226 -2.05 -0.62 -13.99
N PHE A 227 -1.82 0.43 -14.78
CA PHE A 227 -0.55 1.14 -14.83
C PHE A 227 -0.24 1.86 -13.50
N CYS A 228 -1.22 2.55 -12.92
CA CYS A 228 -1.09 3.20 -11.61
C CYS A 228 -0.72 2.19 -10.52
N LYS A 229 -1.37 1.01 -10.51
CA LYS A 229 -1.05 -0.07 -9.57
C LYS A 229 0.38 -0.57 -9.76
N LYS A 230 0.80 -0.84 -11.00
CA LYS A 230 2.17 -1.23 -11.33
C LYS A 230 3.20 -0.20 -10.83
N MET A 231 2.92 1.08 -11.00
CA MET A 231 3.81 2.15 -10.54
C MET A 231 3.92 2.21 -9.01
N ARG A 232 2.80 1.95 -8.31
CA ARG A 232 2.77 1.88 -6.85
C ARG A 232 3.56 0.67 -6.35
N ASP A 233 3.39 -0.50 -6.98
CA ASP A 233 4.09 -1.73 -6.60
C ASP A 233 5.60 -1.65 -6.87
N GLN A 234 6.02 -0.99 -7.95
CA GLN A 234 7.44 -0.73 -8.23
C GLN A 234 8.09 0.14 -7.15
N ARG A 235 7.35 1.04 -6.51
CA ARG A 235 7.87 1.85 -5.38
C ARG A 235 8.00 1.09 -4.08
N VAL A 236 7.25 0.01 -3.90
CA VAL A 236 7.33 -0.86 -2.70
C VAL A 236 8.57 -1.76 -2.75
N GLN A 237 9.35 -1.73 -3.84
CA GLN A 237 10.69 -2.34 -3.90
C GLN A 237 11.86 -1.36 -3.69
N PRO A 238 11.94 -0.54 -2.62
CA PRO A 238 13.15 0.20 -2.36
C PRO A 238 14.17 -0.70 -1.64
N MET A 239 15.36 -0.81 -2.23
CA MET A 239 16.64 -0.97 -1.52
C MET A 239 16.96 -2.23 -0.71
N GLN A 240 16.09 -3.23 -0.55
CA GLN A 240 16.49 -4.47 0.16
C GLN A 240 17.49 -5.37 -0.58
N GLN A 241 17.92 -5.02 -1.80
CA GLN A 241 18.83 -5.85 -2.61
C GLN A 241 20.20 -5.23 -2.89
N MET A 242 20.57 -4.10 -2.27
CA MET A 242 21.96 -3.63 -2.28
C MET A 242 22.47 -3.41 -0.85
N GLN A 243 23.41 -4.28 -0.47
CA GLN A 243 24.18 -4.39 0.79
C GLN A 243 23.63 -5.44 1.79
N PRO A 244 24.46 -6.46 2.17
CA PRO A 244 25.86 -6.28 2.57
C PRO A 244 26.83 -7.23 1.85
N MET A 245 27.55 -6.73 0.84
CA MET A 245 28.81 -7.35 0.36
C MET A 245 30.05 -6.68 0.98
N HIS A 246 29.87 -5.67 1.85
CA HIS A 246 30.99 -4.98 2.51
C HIS A 246 31.39 -5.55 3.88
N HIS A 247 30.62 -6.48 4.47
CA HIS A 247 30.98 -7.02 5.78
C HIS A 247 31.95 -8.22 5.72
N MET A 248 32.10 -8.90 4.57
CA MET A 248 33.02 -10.05 4.49
C MET A 248 34.48 -9.65 4.25
N GLN A 249 34.76 -8.42 3.79
CA GLN A 249 36.13 -7.98 3.54
C GLN A 249 36.83 -7.40 4.77
N GLN A 250 36.11 -7.10 5.86
CA GLN A 250 36.71 -6.58 7.09
C GLN A 250 37.14 -7.67 8.09
N MET A 251 36.69 -8.93 7.94
CA MET A 251 37.21 -10.04 8.74
C MET A 251 38.46 -10.72 8.15
N GLN A 252 38.92 -10.33 6.94
CA GLN A 252 40.11 -10.93 6.33
C GLN A 252 41.43 -10.20 6.64
N MET A 253 41.43 -9.15 7.46
CA MET A 253 42.65 -8.41 7.84
C MET A 253 43.16 -8.68 9.26
N GLN A 254 42.74 -9.77 9.90
CA GLN A 254 43.26 -10.15 11.21
C GLN A 254 43.54 -11.64 11.31
N MET A 255 44.48 -12.14 10.50
CA MET A 255 45.32 -13.30 10.86
C MET A 255 46.66 -13.17 10.15
N GLN A 256 47.69 -12.84 10.93
CA GLN A 256 49.09 -12.98 10.52
C GLN A 256 49.47 -14.46 10.46
N PRO A 257 50.49 -14.81 9.64
CA PRO A 257 50.91 -16.17 9.40
C PRO A 257 51.85 -16.66 10.50
N MET A 258 51.55 -17.80 11.11
CA MET A 258 52.54 -18.59 11.82
C MET A 258 52.82 -19.87 11.04
N GLN A 259 53.97 -19.83 10.36
CA GLN A 259 54.97 -20.87 10.17
C GLN A 259 54.55 -22.32 9.90
N MET A 260 55.17 -22.85 8.83
CA MET A 260 55.87 -24.15 8.74
C MET A 260 55.23 -25.33 9.47
N HIS A 261 54.93 -26.42 8.76
CA HIS A 261 55.85 -27.56 8.65
C HIS A 261 55.45 -28.47 7.49
N GLN A 262 56.49 -28.99 6.86
CA GLN A 262 56.54 -30.09 5.89
C GLN A 262 55.64 -31.25 6.29
N TYR A 263 55.04 -31.94 5.32
CA TYR A 263 55.30 -33.38 5.09
C TYR A 263 55.08 -33.73 3.62
N ALA A 264 55.99 -34.58 3.14
CA ALA A 264 56.12 -35.07 1.80
C ALA A 264 55.11 -36.18 1.45
N ASN A 265 55.03 -36.46 0.14
CA ASN A 265 54.71 -37.73 -0.50
C ASN A 265 53.40 -38.42 -0.11
N VAL A 266 52.47 -38.54 -1.06
CA VAL A 266 52.18 -39.83 -1.71
C VAL A 266 51.65 -39.57 -3.13
N ALA A 267 52.27 -40.23 -4.11
CA ALA A 267 51.81 -40.33 -5.48
C ALA A 267 50.43 -41.03 -5.55
N PHE A 268 49.50 -40.50 -6.34
CA PHE A 268 48.40 -41.32 -6.86
C PHE A 268 48.14 -41.03 -8.33
N GLN A 269 48.14 -42.13 -9.07
CA GLN A 269 48.23 -42.24 -10.51
C GLN A 269 46.94 -41.78 -11.19
N ARG A 270 47.09 -41.14 -12.35
CA ARG A 270 46.05 -40.96 -13.36
C ARG A 270 45.62 -42.33 -13.91
N PRO A 271 44.31 -42.55 -14.13
CA PRO A 271 43.86 -43.43 -15.19
C PRO A 271 43.25 -42.63 -16.35
N HIS A 272 43.82 -42.92 -17.52
CA HIS A 272 43.29 -42.93 -18.88
C HIS A 272 41.87 -42.45 -19.19
N GLU A 273 41.83 -41.62 -20.24
CA GLU A 273 40.98 -41.75 -21.44
C GLU A 273 39.71 -42.60 -21.33
N ALA A 274 38.56 -41.94 -21.38
CA ALA A 274 37.35 -42.52 -21.95
C ALA A 274 36.90 -41.63 -23.11
N GLN A 275 37.01 -42.20 -24.31
CA GLN A 275 36.59 -41.65 -25.58
C GLN A 275 35.08 -41.37 -25.55
N PHE A 276 34.70 -40.14 -25.92
CA PHE A 276 33.32 -39.80 -26.23
C PHE A 276 32.89 -40.52 -27.50
N VAL A 277 32.00 -41.50 -27.36
CA VAL A 277 31.31 -42.15 -28.47
C VAL A 277 29.97 -41.41 -28.69
N PRO A 278 29.66 -40.94 -29.92
CA PRO A 278 28.37 -40.31 -30.19
C PRO A 278 27.27 -41.38 -30.24
N TRP A 279 26.36 -41.34 -29.27
CA TRP A 279 25.21 -42.25 -29.20
C TRP A 279 24.20 -41.91 -30.32
N LYS A 280 24.35 -42.58 -31.48
CA LYS A 280 23.26 -42.77 -32.44
C LYS A 280 22.42 -43.96 -31.98
N GLY A 281 21.34 -43.65 -31.26
CA GLY A 281 20.25 -44.59 -30.99
C GLY A 281 19.18 -44.56 -32.09
N PRO A 282 18.44 -45.66 -32.31
CA PRO A 282 17.84 -46.00 -33.59
C PRO A 282 16.52 -45.27 -33.88
N GLN A 283 16.33 -44.96 -35.17
CA GLN A 283 15.02 -44.74 -35.77
C GLN A 283 14.18 -46.01 -35.57
N ALA A 284 13.29 -45.98 -34.59
CA ALA A 284 12.16 -46.89 -34.50
C ALA A 284 10.92 -46.14 -34.96
N ALA A 285 10.53 -46.39 -36.21
CA ALA A 285 9.17 -46.16 -36.68
C ALA A 285 8.24 -47.09 -35.88
N ALA A 286 7.39 -46.53 -35.04
CA ALA A 286 6.33 -47.27 -34.36
C ALA A 286 5.08 -46.38 -34.22
N VAL A 287 4.11 -46.66 -35.10
CA VAL A 287 2.67 -46.85 -34.85
C VAL A 287 2.03 -45.93 -33.80
N GLY A 288 1.07 -45.12 -34.26
CA GLY A 288 0.29 -44.20 -33.45
C GLY A 288 -0.31 -44.84 -32.19
N HIS A 289 -0.12 -44.17 -31.06
CA HIS A 289 -0.78 -44.48 -29.80
C HIS A 289 -2.26 -44.13 -29.87
N PRO A 290 -3.17 -45.13 -29.90
CA PRO A 290 -4.59 -44.88 -29.79
C PRO A 290 -4.93 -44.74 -28.30
N TRP A 291 -5.51 -43.60 -27.95
CA TRP A 291 -6.44 -43.46 -26.82
C TRP A 291 -5.96 -43.96 -25.44
N GLN A 292 -5.36 -43.06 -24.66
CA GLN A 292 -5.51 -43.08 -23.20
C GLN A 292 -6.49 -41.98 -22.74
N PRO A 293 -7.81 -42.25 -22.66
CA PRO A 293 -8.74 -41.33 -22.01
C PRO A 293 -9.40 -42.03 -20.83
N ARG A 294 -8.77 -42.07 -19.63
CA ARG A 294 -9.49 -42.60 -18.43
C ARG A 294 -9.23 -41.89 -17.10
N GLY A 295 -8.56 -40.74 -17.10
CA GLY A 295 -8.42 -39.90 -15.91
C GLY A 295 -9.32 -38.66 -15.93
N ASP A 296 -9.39 -37.97 -17.07
CA ASP A 296 -9.97 -36.62 -17.14
C ASP A 296 -11.50 -36.60 -17.06
N ASP A 297 -12.19 -37.60 -17.63
CA ASP A 297 -13.66 -37.62 -17.71
C ASP A 297 -14.35 -37.57 -16.33
N ARG A 298 -13.73 -38.17 -15.30
CA ARG A 298 -14.28 -38.12 -13.93
C ARG A 298 -14.16 -36.73 -13.32
N VAL A 299 -13.05 -36.04 -13.59
CA VAL A 299 -12.81 -34.70 -13.06
C VAL A 299 -13.71 -33.70 -13.77
N GLU A 300 -13.85 -33.81 -15.09
CA GLU A 300 -14.72 -32.92 -15.86
C GLU A 300 -16.19 -33.06 -15.45
N ARG A 301 -16.67 -34.28 -15.19
CA ARG A 301 -18.01 -34.50 -14.62
C ARG A 301 -18.17 -33.90 -13.23
N ALA A 302 -17.13 -33.99 -12.38
CA ALA A 302 -17.18 -33.40 -11.04
C ALA A 302 -17.21 -31.87 -11.10
N LEU A 303 -16.46 -31.25 -12.02
CA LEU A 303 -16.50 -29.81 -12.27
C LEU A 303 -17.87 -29.36 -12.76
N GLU A 304 -18.48 -30.10 -13.70
CA GLU A 304 -19.81 -29.76 -14.23
C GLU A 304 -20.89 -29.89 -13.14
N ALA A 305 -20.85 -30.96 -12.33
CA ALA A 305 -21.74 -31.11 -11.19
C ALA A 305 -21.55 -29.99 -10.14
N PHE A 306 -20.31 -29.54 -9.94
CA PHE A 306 -20.00 -28.42 -9.06
C PHE A 306 -20.56 -27.10 -9.60
N ARG A 307 -20.48 -26.86 -10.92
CA ARG A 307 -21.09 -25.69 -11.58
C ARG A 307 -22.60 -25.67 -11.46
N GLN A 308 -23.26 -26.82 -11.53
CA GLN A 308 -24.70 -26.92 -11.31
C GLN A 308 -25.09 -26.60 -9.85
N ARG A 309 -24.26 -26.99 -8.89
CA ARG A 309 -24.50 -26.73 -7.46
C ARG A 309 -24.22 -25.28 -7.07
N TYR A 310 -23.19 -24.68 -7.67
CA TYR A 310 -22.77 -23.31 -7.40
C TYR A 310 -22.73 -22.55 -8.74
N PRO A 311 -23.85 -21.90 -9.14
CA PRO A 311 -23.92 -21.14 -10.37
C PRO A 311 -22.77 -20.13 -10.47
N MET A 312 -22.04 -20.19 -11.58
CA MET A 312 -20.92 -19.30 -11.88
C MET A 312 -20.85 -19.05 -13.39
N ASP A 313 -20.23 -17.94 -13.75
CA ASP A 313 -20.00 -17.57 -15.14
C ASP A 313 -18.97 -18.50 -15.81
N GLU A 314 -18.93 -18.45 -17.14
CA GLU A 314 -18.04 -19.29 -17.94
C GLU A 314 -16.56 -18.99 -17.68
N ARG A 315 -16.24 -17.73 -17.34
CA ARG A 315 -14.87 -17.30 -17.03
C ARG A 315 -14.34 -17.93 -15.75
N ALA A 316 -15.15 -17.97 -14.69
CA ALA A 316 -14.81 -18.61 -13.43
C ALA A 316 -14.68 -20.13 -13.59
N PHE A 317 -15.56 -20.72 -14.39
CA PHE A 317 -15.50 -22.14 -14.71
C PHE A 317 -14.22 -22.49 -15.49
N ASP A 318 -13.88 -21.74 -16.55
CA ASP A 318 -12.64 -21.91 -17.30
C ASP A 318 -11.40 -21.72 -16.43
N PHE A 319 -11.44 -20.73 -15.52
CA PHE A 319 -10.37 -20.51 -14.55
C PHE A 319 -10.18 -21.73 -13.64
N LEU A 320 -11.27 -22.33 -13.14
CA LEU A 320 -11.21 -23.52 -12.30
C LEU A 320 -10.74 -24.74 -13.11
N ARG A 321 -11.22 -24.92 -14.34
CA ARG A 321 -10.81 -26.01 -15.24
C ARG A 321 -9.31 -25.95 -15.57
N ALA A 322 -8.77 -24.76 -15.81
CA ALA A 322 -7.35 -24.53 -16.07
C ALA A 322 -6.46 -24.58 -14.82
N ALA A 323 -7.04 -24.66 -13.61
CA ALA A 323 -6.27 -24.71 -12.38
C ALA A 323 -5.55 -26.05 -12.20
N GLN A 324 -4.46 -26.03 -11.42
CA GLN A 324 -3.71 -27.23 -11.07
C GLN A 324 -4.63 -28.31 -10.47
N PRO A 325 -4.41 -29.61 -10.75
CA PRO A 325 -5.32 -30.69 -10.33
C PRO A 325 -5.65 -30.68 -8.83
N TRP A 326 -4.65 -30.40 -7.98
CA TRP A 326 -4.84 -30.35 -6.53
C TRP A 326 -5.67 -29.13 -6.08
N VAL A 327 -5.57 -27.98 -6.77
CA VAL A 327 -6.43 -26.81 -6.50
C VAL A 327 -7.87 -27.15 -6.83
N ARG A 328 -8.10 -27.78 -7.98
CA ARG A 328 -9.43 -28.25 -8.39
C ARG A 328 -10.02 -29.16 -7.33
N GLN A 329 -9.27 -30.16 -6.90
CA GLN A 329 -9.70 -31.08 -5.85
C GLN A 329 -10.04 -30.36 -4.54
N GLU A 330 -9.17 -29.46 -4.07
CA GLU A 330 -9.42 -28.75 -2.81
C GLU A 330 -10.62 -27.81 -2.88
N VAL A 331 -10.86 -27.18 -4.04
CA VAL A 331 -12.08 -26.39 -4.28
C VAL A 331 -13.31 -27.29 -4.25
N LEU A 332 -13.29 -28.42 -4.98
CA LEU A 332 -14.41 -29.37 -5.04
C LEU A 332 -14.76 -29.95 -3.66
N GLU A 333 -13.76 -30.18 -2.80
CA GLU A 333 -13.95 -30.78 -1.47
C GLU A 333 -14.31 -29.76 -0.38
N LYS A 334 -13.68 -28.57 -0.37
CA LYS A 334 -13.71 -27.66 0.79
C LYS A 334 -14.50 -26.38 0.55
N PHE A 335 -14.94 -26.10 -0.68
CA PHE A 335 -15.70 -24.90 -0.94
C PHE A 335 -17.10 -25.00 -0.30
N SER A 336 -17.29 -24.22 0.76
CA SER A 336 -18.55 -24.10 1.51
C SER A 336 -18.84 -22.62 1.76
N PRO A 337 -19.57 -21.94 0.85
CA PRO A 337 -19.86 -20.52 0.99
C PRO A 337 -20.80 -20.29 2.18
N GLN A 338 -20.50 -19.27 3.00
CA GLN A 338 -21.32 -18.93 4.18
C GLN A 338 -22.67 -18.31 3.85
N ARG A 339 -22.80 -17.73 2.65
CA ARG A 339 -24.01 -17.08 2.16
C ARG A 339 -24.45 -17.76 0.88
N GLN A 340 -25.76 -17.91 0.72
CA GLN A 340 -26.32 -18.29 -0.57
C GLN A 340 -26.35 -17.06 -1.47
N ASP A 341 -25.69 -17.16 -2.61
CA ASP A 341 -25.65 -16.14 -3.64
C ASP A 341 -26.21 -16.70 -4.95
N THR A 342 -26.64 -15.82 -5.86
CA THR A 342 -27.04 -16.20 -7.22
C THR A 342 -25.84 -16.37 -8.15
N ASP A 343 -24.71 -15.76 -7.81
CA ASP A 343 -23.46 -15.87 -8.57
C ASP A 343 -22.26 -16.10 -7.63
N TYR A 344 -21.66 -17.29 -7.72
CA TYR A 344 -20.50 -17.67 -6.92
C TYR A 344 -19.16 -17.40 -7.61
N SER A 345 -19.14 -16.79 -8.80
CA SER A 345 -17.94 -16.62 -9.64
C SER A 345 -16.77 -15.99 -8.88
N ALA A 346 -17.01 -14.85 -8.22
CA ALA A 346 -15.98 -14.14 -7.48
C ALA A 346 -15.48 -14.92 -6.25
N LEU A 347 -16.40 -15.60 -5.54
CA LEU A 347 -16.09 -16.40 -4.36
C LEU A 347 -15.22 -17.61 -4.70
N ILE A 348 -15.56 -18.32 -5.78
CA ILE A 348 -14.83 -19.51 -6.24
C ILE A 348 -13.43 -19.13 -6.73
N ILE A 349 -13.31 -18.08 -7.55
CA ILE A 349 -11.99 -17.57 -8.01
C ILE A 349 -11.13 -17.17 -6.81
N SER A 350 -11.71 -16.49 -5.83
CA SER A 350 -10.98 -16.03 -4.63
C SER A 350 -10.50 -17.21 -3.78
N PHE A 351 -11.34 -18.24 -3.62
CA PHE A 351 -10.99 -19.46 -2.89
C PHE A 351 -9.89 -20.26 -3.61
N ALA A 352 -10.02 -20.45 -4.93
CA ALA A 352 -9.00 -21.13 -5.75
C ALA A 352 -7.64 -20.40 -5.71
N LYS A 353 -7.64 -19.06 -5.75
CA LYS A 353 -6.42 -18.26 -5.57
C LYS A 353 -5.79 -18.46 -4.20
N LYS A 354 -6.62 -18.49 -3.14
CA LYS A 354 -6.16 -18.73 -1.76
C LYS A 354 -5.55 -20.12 -1.58
N CYS A 355 -6.12 -21.15 -2.21
CA CYS A 355 -5.51 -22.48 -2.29
C CYS A 355 -4.10 -22.37 -2.89
N ARG A 356 -3.97 -21.81 -4.09
CA ARG A 356 -2.69 -21.66 -4.81
C ARG A 356 -1.62 -20.91 -4.00
N GLU A 357 -2.02 -19.85 -3.29
CA GLU A 357 -1.11 -19.09 -2.42
C GLU A 357 -0.59 -19.94 -1.25
N ARG A 358 -1.46 -20.75 -0.63
CA ARG A 358 -1.06 -21.67 0.45
C ARG A 358 -0.02 -22.69 0.00
N GLU A 359 -0.18 -23.28 -1.20
CA GLU A 359 0.84 -24.16 -1.76
C GLU A 359 2.16 -23.42 -2.00
N SER A 360 2.10 -22.21 -2.55
CA SER A 360 3.30 -21.39 -2.78
C SER A 360 4.05 -21.13 -1.48
N GLN A 361 3.33 -20.85 -0.38
CA GLN A 361 3.91 -20.69 0.96
C GLN A 361 4.50 -22.00 1.50
N MET A 362 3.82 -23.15 1.30
CA MET A 362 4.34 -24.46 1.72
C MET A 362 5.59 -24.89 0.94
N LEU A 363 5.64 -24.62 -0.37
CA LEU A 363 6.80 -24.87 -1.21
C LEU A 363 7.97 -23.94 -0.84
N ALA A 364 7.70 -22.67 -0.52
CA ALA A 364 8.71 -21.74 -0.03
C ALA A 364 9.29 -22.20 1.32
N ALA A 365 8.47 -22.71 2.23
CA ALA A 365 8.90 -23.21 3.53
C ALA A 365 9.73 -24.50 3.43
N LYS A 366 9.51 -25.34 2.41
CA LYS A 366 10.26 -26.59 2.18
C LYS A 366 11.62 -26.39 1.53
N ARG A 367 11.94 -25.20 1.01
CA ARG A 367 13.28 -24.97 0.44
C ARG A 367 14.31 -24.95 1.57
N PRO A 368 15.24 -25.93 1.62
CA PRO A 368 16.27 -25.93 2.64
C PRO A 368 17.08 -24.65 2.51
N ARG A 369 17.26 -23.93 3.63
CA ARG A 369 18.19 -22.80 3.68
C ARG A 369 19.58 -23.37 3.45
N VAL A 370 20.12 -23.15 2.26
CA VAL A 370 21.51 -23.43 1.95
C VAL A 370 22.31 -22.42 2.77
N PHE A 371 22.94 -22.89 3.86
CA PHE A 371 23.83 -22.12 4.72
C PHE A 371 25.26 -22.22 4.22
#